data_AF-A0AAF0DBX4-F1
#
_entry.id   AF-A0AAF0DBX4-F1
#
_cell.length_a   1.000
_cell.length_b   1.000
_cell.length_c   1.000
_cell.angle_alpha   90.00
_cell.angle_beta   90.00
_cell.angle_gamma   90.00
#
_symmetry.space_group_name_H-M   'P 1'
#
loop_
_entity.id
_entity.type
_entity.pdbx_description
1 polymer ?
#
loop_
_entity_poly.entity_id
_entity_poly.type
_entity_poly.pdbx_seq_one_letter_code
_entity_poly.pdbx_strand_id
1 'polypeptide(L)'
;MVITTVLRNVKDTGYPLRVQVWSLLSANVFQLGLCDLAMVVSTGLTLPLHLAIRSSKGWLRWSRYGVVVQSLLQLVWLTFWVALPFMLDWTWTAQVYLMLHTLTLLMKMHSYAFYNGHLSEAERHLSSLDDPDSDTQLTATHYPKSPIRAVGEYPEAKVSDDEQECKQSVSKLRSDLATELTSPLGRVTYPQNLTWQNYIDFLLCPTLCYELEYPRTKETKWTRVLVKGLAVFGCIFLLTLTSEEFIVPVLNDSAFRLHQVDSQSEKGLILAETISMLLFPFMVTFLLVFLVIFEYVLGAFAEITRFADRRFYSDWWNSCDW
;
A
#
# COMPACT_ATOMS: atom_id res chain seq x y z
N MET A 1 -11.79 15.50 -31.17
CA MET A 1 -11.78 16.46 -30.05
C MET A 1 -10.41 16.59 -29.39
N VAL A 2 -9.77 15.51 -28.92
CA VAL A 2 -8.40 15.57 -28.38
C VAL A 2 -7.39 16.20 -29.35
N ILE A 3 -7.34 15.72 -30.60
CA ILE A 3 -6.43 16.24 -31.64
C ILE A 3 -6.66 17.73 -31.91
N THR A 4 -7.92 18.17 -31.93
CA THR A 4 -8.27 19.57 -32.17
C THR A 4 -7.87 20.48 -31.00
N THR A 5 -8.03 20.01 -29.76
CA THR A 5 -7.58 20.73 -28.55
C THR A 5 -6.06 20.84 -28.53
N VAL A 6 -5.34 19.78 -28.86
CA VAL A 6 -3.87 19.81 -28.95
C VAL A 6 -3.39 20.78 -30.03
N LEU A 7 -3.99 20.75 -31.22
CA LEU A 7 -3.64 21.67 -32.30
C LEU A 7 -3.92 23.13 -31.91
N ARG A 8 -5.01 23.38 -31.17
CA ARG A 8 -5.32 24.70 -30.62
C ARG A 8 -4.29 25.15 -29.58
N ASN A 9 -3.94 24.28 -28.63
CA ASN A 9 -2.93 24.56 -27.61
C ASN A 9 -1.56 24.85 -28.22
N VAL A 10 -1.14 24.06 -29.21
CA VAL A 10 0.12 24.29 -29.95
C VAL A 10 0.08 25.63 -30.69
N LYS A 11 -1.05 25.97 -31.31
CA LYS A 11 -1.22 27.26 -31.98
C LYS A 11 -1.18 28.45 -31.01
N ASP A 12 -1.82 28.33 -29.85
CA ASP A 12 -2.01 29.44 -28.91
C ASP A 12 -0.81 29.63 -27.95
N THR A 13 -0.11 28.55 -27.59
CA THR A 13 0.97 28.57 -26.58
C THR A 13 2.33 28.05 -27.06
N GLY A 14 2.39 27.47 -28.27
CA GLY A 14 3.61 26.85 -28.81
C GLY A 14 3.91 25.45 -28.25
N TYR A 15 3.15 24.99 -27.25
CA TYR A 15 3.33 23.68 -26.61
C TYR A 15 2.02 22.87 -26.65
N PRO A 16 2.09 21.53 -26.62
CA PRO A 16 0.89 20.68 -26.60
C PRO A 16 0.11 20.77 -25.27
N LEU A 17 0.79 21.16 -24.18
CA LEU A 17 0.21 21.37 -22.85
C LEU A 17 0.32 22.84 -22.45
N ARG A 18 -0.67 23.33 -21.70
CA ARG A 18 -0.66 24.70 -21.20
C ARG A 18 0.43 24.89 -20.14
N VAL A 19 1.14 26.02 -20.21
CA VAL A 19 2.29 26.34 -19.34
C VAL A 19 1.94 26.33 -17.84
N GLN A 20 0.69 26.66 -17.49
CA GLN A 20 0.24 26.72 -16.10
C GLN A 20 0.24 25.36 -15.40
N VAL A 21 -0.24 24.29 -16.04
CA VAL A 21 -0.23 22.93 -15.48
C VAL A 21 1.21 22.42 -15.34
N TRP A 22 2.05 22.69 -16.34
CA TRP A 22 3.46 22.34 -16.28
C TRP A 22 4.18 23.02 -15.11
N SER A 23 3.87 24.29 -14.83
CA SER A 23 4.47 25.00 -13.70
C SER A 23 4.09 24.41 -12.35
N LEU A 24 2.85 23.92 -12.19
CA LEU A 24 2.39 23.26 -10.96
C LEU A 24 3.01 21.88 -10.74
N LEU A 25 3.29 21.15 -11.82
CA LEU A 25 3.91 19.81 -11.75
C LEU A 25 5.43 19.87 -11.59
N SER A 26 6.08 20.89 -12.12
CA SER A 26 7.54 21.06 -12.05
C SER A 26 8.02 21.83 -10.83
N ALA A 27 7.11 22.46 -10.08
CA ALA A 27 7.44 23.14 -8.83
C ALA A 27 7.96 22.14 -7.77
N ASN A 28 9.08 22.47 -7.13
CA ASN A 28 9.66 21.74 -5.98
C ASN A 28 10.04 20.27 -6.21
N VAL A 29 10.07 19.77 -7.45
CA VAL A 29 10.32 18.34 -7.76
C VAL A 29 11.61 17.81 -7.13
N PHE A 30 12.67 18.60 -7.12
CA PHE A 30 13.95 18.17 -6.54
C PHE A 30 13.88 18.03 -5.02
N GLN A 31 13.29 19.02 -4.34
CA GLN A 31 13.11 18.98 -2.89
C GLN A 31 12.16 17.84 -2.49
N LEU A 32 11.08 17.65 -3.26
CA LEU A 32 10.15 16.55 -3.10
C LEU A 32 10.85 15.19 -3.19
N GLY A 33 11.66 14.98 -4.24
CA GLY A 33 12.40 13.73 -4.43
C GLY A 33 13.41 13.44 -3.31
N LEU A 34 14.08 14.46 -2.80
CA LEU A 34 15.00 14.32 -1.66
C LEU A 34 14.26 13.94 -0.37
N CYS A 35 13.15 14.61 -0.08
CA CYS A 35 12.31 14.29 1.07
C CYS A 35 11.66 12.90 0.94
N ASP A 36 11.23 12.52 -0.26
CA ASP A 36 10.69 11.20 -0.56
C ASP A 36 11.72 10.10 -0.29
N LEU A 37 12.95 10.28 -0.78
CA LEU A 37 14.04 9.35 -0.51
C LEU A 37 14.35 9.27 0.99
N ALA A 38 14.42 10.41 1.68
CA ALA A 38 14.64 10.44 3.13
C ALA A 38 13.52 9.73 3.89
N MET A 39 12.27 9.89 3.46
CA MET A 39 11.11 9.21 4.00
C MET A 39 11.23 7.69 3.81
N VAL A 40 11.52 7.21 2.60
CA VAL A 40 11.73 5.77 2.30
C VAL A 40 12.88 5.19 3.13
N VAL A 41 14.01 5.90 3.23
CA VAL A 41 15.15 5.45 4.04
C VAL A 41 14.78 5.37 5.51
N SER A 42 14.01 6.33 6.03
CA SER A 42 13.61 6.36 7.44
C SER A 42 12.71 5.18 7.85
N THR A 43 11.95 4.57 6.94
CA THR A 43 11.18 3.34 7.25
C THR A 43 12.10 2.16 7.57
N GLY A 44 13.35 2.19 7.07
CA GLY A 44 14.39 1.20 7.38
C GLY A 44 14.67 1.05 8.87
N LEU A 45 14.34 2.04 9.70
CA LEU A 45 14.45 1.97 11.17
C LEU A 45 13.63 0.82 11.80
N THR A 46 12.61 0.32 11.09
CA THR A 46 11.77 -0.80 11.52
C THR A 46 12.53 -2.12 11.69
N LEU A 47 13.50 -2.39 10.82
CA LEU A 47 14.29 -3.61 10.85
C LEU A 47 15.20 -3.72 12.09
N PRO A 48 16.07 -2.74 12.41
CA PRO A 48 16.90 -2.80 13.61
C PRO A 48 16.05 -2.79 14.89
N LEU A 49 14.92 -2.07 14.91
CA LEU A 49 13.99 -2.14 16.03
C LEU A 49 13.44 -3.55 16.22
N HIS A 50 13.02 -4.22 15.14
CA HIS A 50 12.52 -5.58 15.22
C HIS A 50 13.61 -6.57 15.68
N LEU A 51 14.85 -6.41 15.21
CA LEU A 51 15.99 -7.19 15.69
C LEU A 51 16.23 -7.00 17.19
N ALA A 52 16.09 -5.76 17.71
CA ALA A 52 16.19 -5.46 19.13
C ALA A 52 15.05 -6.11 19.95
N ILE A 53 13.81 -6.06 19.44
CA ILE A 53 12.64 -6.75 20.02
C ILE A 53 12.89 -8.25 20.11
N ARG A 54 13.40 -8.86 19.03
CA ARG A 54 13.72 -10.30 18.99
C ARG A 54 14.80 -10.67 20.00
N SER A 55 15.87 -9.88 20.12
CA SER A 55 16.98 -10.15 21.05
C SER A 55 16.59 -9.97 22.53
N SER A 56 15.54 -9.20 22.82
CA SER A 56 15.07 -8.96 24.18
C SER A 56 14.29 -10.16 24.73
N LYS A 57 14.73 -10.69 25.88
CA LYS A 57 14.02 -11.75 26.64
C LYS A 57 12.92 -11.22 27.57
N GLY A 58 12.85 -9.92 27.83
CA GLY A 58 12.04 -9.35 28.93
C GLY A 58 10.99 -8.32 28.49
N TRP A 59 11.35 -7.03 28.61
CA TRP A 59 10.38 -5.93 28.50
C TRP A 59 9.99 -5.62 27.06
N LEU A 60 10.91 -5.71 26.11
CA LEU A 60 10.68 -5.45 24.69
C LEU A 60 10.03 -6.64 23.95
N ARG A 61 9.44 -7.60 24.67
CA ARG A 61 8.71 -8.73 24.06
C ARG A 61 7.51 -8.21 23.25
N TRP A 62 7.27 -8.80 22.09
CA TRP A 62 6.20 -8.41 21.19
C TRP A 62 4.83 -8.46 21.88
N SER A 63 4.55 -9.54 22.62
CA SER A 63 3.29 -9.72 23.37
C SER A 63 3.05 -8.76 24.54
N ARG A 64 4.05 -7.99 24.99
CA ARG A 64 3.91 -7.02 26.09
C ARG A 64 3.95 -5.58 25.60
N TYR A 65 5.15 -5.09 25.29
CA TYR A 65 5.38 -3.68 24.94
C TYR A 65 5.89 -3.48 23.51
N GLY A 66 6.31 -4.53 22.80
CA GLY A 66 6.86 -4.42 21.45
C GLY A 66 5.86 -3.80 20.45
N VAL A 67 4.59 -4.20 20.50
CA VAL A 67 3.51 -3.59 19.69
C VAL A 67 3.37 -2.10 20.00
N VAL A 68 3.32 -1.74 21.28
CA VAL A 68 3.10 -0.34 21.72
C VAL A 68 4.27 0.55 21.30
N VAL A 69 5.52 0.10 21.50
CA VAL A 69 6.72 0.84 21.08
C VAL A 69 6.71 1.05 19.57
N GLN A 70 6.35 0.02 18.80
CA GLN A 70 6.28 0.12 17.34
C GLN A 70 5.16 1.07 16.89
N SER A 71 3.98 1.03 17.50
CA SER A 71 2.87 1.94 17.18
C SER A 71 3.20 3.39 17.54
N LEU A 72 3.89 3.64 18.65
CA LEU A 72 4.34 5.00 19.01
C LEU A 72 5.37 5.52 18.02
N LEU A 73 6.33 4.69 17.60
CA LEU A 73 7.29 5.06 16.56
C LEU A 73 6.58 5.39 15.24
N GLN A 74 5.61 4.56 14.83
CA GLN A 74 4.80 4.79 13.62
C GLN A 74 4.01 6.10 13.71
N LEU A 75 3.44 6.42 14.87
CA LEU A 75 2.70 7.65 15.10
C LEU A 75 3.62 8.88 14.98
N VAL A 76 4.77 8.87 15.65
CA VAL A 76 5.75 9.97 15.58
C VAL A 76 6.29 10.13 14.16
N TRP A 77 6.56 9.02 13.49
CA TRP A 77 7.02 9.02 12.10
C TRP A 77 5.97 9.62 11.17
N LEU A 78 4.70 9.22 11.30
CA LEU A 78 3.59 9.72 10.49
C LEU A 78 3.37 11.22 10.72
N THR A 79 3.31 11.67 11.97
CA THR A 79 3.07 13.09 12.28
C THR A 79 4.18 13.98 11.73
N PHE A 80 5.44 13.54 11.83
CA PHE A 80 6.58 14.26 11.25
C PHE A 80 6.44 14.44 9.73
N TRP A 81 6.23 13.35 8.98
CA TRP A 81 6.20 13.42 7.52
C TRP A 81 4.92 14.06 6.97
N VAL A 82 3.80 13.97 7.68
CA VAL A 82 2.55 14.67 7.32
C VAL A 82 2.69 16.17 7.56
N ALA A 83 3.35 16.61 8.64
CA ALA A 83 3.51 18.03 8.95
C ALA A 83 4.49 18.75 8.00
N LEU A 84 5.50 18.04 7.48
CA LEU A 84 6.62 18.62 6.73
C LEU A 84 6.20 19.43 5.48
N PRO A 85 5.29 18.95 4.60
CA PRO A 85 4.84 19.74 3.44
C PRO A 85 4.10 21.03 3.78
N PHE A 86 3.43 21.07 4.94
CA PHE A 86 2.74 22.27 5.42
C PHE A 86 3.73 23.27 6.01
N MET A 87 4.78 22.80 6.68
CA MET A 87 5.84 23.67 7.20
C MET A 87 6.70 24.32 6.11
N LEU A 88 6.73 23.72 4.92
CA LEU A 88 7.54 24.17 3.79
C LEU A 88 6.72 24.87 2.69
N ASP A 89 5.43 25.15 2.94
CA ASP A 89 4.51 25.81 2.01
C ASP A 89 4.53 25.22 0.58
N TRP A 90 4.58 23.89 0.48
CA TRP A 90 4.65 23.21 -0.82
C TRP A 90 3.37 23.35 -1.64
N THR A 91 3.47 23.17 -2.95
CA THR A 91 2.31 23.10 -3.83
C THR A 91 1.40 21.96 -3.43
N TRP A 92 0.08 22.15 -3.61
CA TRP A 92 -0.93 21.14 -3.29
C TRP A 92 -0.67 19.80 -3.99
N THR A 93 -0.11 19.81 -5.21
CA THR A 93 0.25 18.60 -5.96
C THR A 93 1.33 17.79 -5.26
N ALA A 94 2.40 18.45 -4.81
CA ALA A 94 3.49 17.81 -4.06
C ALA A 94 3.02 17.32 -2.68
N GLN A 95 2.14 18.08 -2.02
CA GLN A 95 1.52 17.67 -0.76
C GLN A 95 0.72 16.38 -0.92
N VAL A 96 -0.18 16.31 -1.91
CA VAL A 96 -0.99 15.10 -2.16
C VAL A 96 -0.11 13.89 -2.48
N TYR A 97 0.93 14.06 -3.31
CA TYR A 97 1.86 12.98 -3.61
C TYR A 97 2.55 12.45 -2.34
N LEU A 98 3.16 13.32 -1.54
CA LEU A 98 3.88 12.90 -0.33
C LEU A 98 2.91 12.27 0.69
N MET A 99 1.71 12.83 0.84
CA MET A 99 0.67 12.27 1.73
C MET A 99 0.22 10.87 1.31
N LEU A 100 0.05 10.61 0.01
CA LEU A 100 -0.28 9.27 -0.47
C LEU A 100 0.89 8.30 -0.24
N HIS A 101 2.12 8.72 -0.54
CA HIS A 101 3.28 7.85 -0.39
C HIS A 101 3.58 7.55 1.10
N THR A 102 3.51 8.56 1.98
CA THR A 102 3.63 8.37 3.45
C THR A 102 2.63 7.33 3.97
N LEU A 103 1.37 7.38 3.52
CA LEU A 103 0.34 6.43 3.93
C LEU A 103 0.68 5.00 3.47
N THR A 104 1.12 4.83 2.22
CA THR A 104 1.51 3.49 1.72
C THR A 104 2.72 2.92 2.46
N LEU A 105 3.71 3.76 2.79
CA LEU A 105 4.89 3.36 3.55
C LEU A 105 4.56 3.05 5.01
N LEU A 106 3.63 3.80 5.63
CA LEU A 106 3.09 3.51 6.95
C LEU A 106 2.44 2.11 6.97
N MET A 107 1.58 1.82 6.00
CA MET A 107 0.92 0.52 5.88
C MET A 107 1.94 -0.61 5.73
N LYS A 108 2.95 -0.44 4.86
CA LYS A 108 4.05 -1.40 4.70
C LYS A 108 4.85 -1.59 6.00
N MET A 109 5.24 -0.50 6.65
CA MET A 109 5.95 -0.52 7.94
C MET A 109 5.14 -1.26 9.02
N HIS A 110 3.83 -1.01 9.08
CA HIS A 110 2.94 -1.68 10.01
C HIS A 110 2.83 -3.17 9.72
N SER A 111 2.58 -3.54 8.47
CA SER A 111 2.46 -4.94 8.06
C SER A 111 3.75 -5.73 8.33
N TYR A 112 4.92 -5.18 7.95
CA TYR A 112 6.21 -5.83 8.18
C TYR A 112 6.46 -6.08 9.67
N ALA A 113 6.26 -5.06 10.51
CA ALA A 113 6.53 -5.19 11.93
C ALA A 113 5.53 -6.10 12.64
N PHE A 114 4.25 -6.01 12.27
CA PHE A 114 3.20 -6.85 12.86
C PHE A 114 3.43 -8.32 12.54
N TYR A 115 3.67 -8.64 11.26
CA TYR A 115 3.87 -10.01 10.82
C TYR A 115 5.14 -10.64 11.41
N ASN A 116 6.28 -9.93 11.38
CA ASN A 116 7.51 -10.45 12.00
C ASN A 116 7.39 -10.51 13.53
N GLY A 117 6.63 -9.60 14.14
CA GLY A 117 6.28 -9.64 15.55
C GLY A 117 5.53 -10.93 15.93
N HIS A 118 4.51 -11.28 15.14
CA HIS A 118 3.78 -12.53 15.27
C HIS A 118 4.71 -13.75 15.11
N LEU A 119 5.53 -13.78 14.06
CA LEU A 119 6.50 -14.86 13.84
C LEU A 119 7.52 -15.00 15.00
N SER A 120 7.90 -13.89 15.63
CA SER A 120 8.81 -13.92 16.79
C SER A 120 8.19 -14.59 18.02
N GLU A 121 6.88 -14.43 18.22
CA GLU A 121 6.16 -15.11 19.31
C GLU A 121 5.93 -16.59 18.96
N ALA A 122 5.65 -16.88 17.68
CA ALA A 122 5.55 -18.25 17.17
C ALA A 122 6.87 -19.02 17.34
N GLU A 123 8.03 -18.44 16.99
CA GLU A 123 9.36 -19.05 17.19
C GLU A 123 9.59 -19.38 18.66
N ARG A 124 9.26 -18.44 19.55
CA ARG A 124 9.42 -18.62 21.00
C ARG A 124 8.51 -19.71 21.56
N HIS A 125 7.26 -19.74 21.11
CA HIS A 125 6.31 -20.78 21.51
C HIS A 125 6.81 -22.16 21.05
N LEU A 126 7.35 -22.27 19.83
CA LEU A 126 7.95 -23.52 19.37
C LEU A 126 9.13 -23.92 20.26
N SER A 127 10.02 -22.98 20.57
CA SER A 127 11.16 -23.25 21.46
C SER A 127 10.75 -23.70 22.87
N SER A 128 9.66 -23.14 23.41
CA SER A 128 9.14 -23.56 24.73
C SER A 128 8.49 -24.95 24.70
N LEU A 129 8.04 -25.42 23.53
CA LEU A 129 7.54 -26.78 23.37
C LEU A 129 8.70 -27.79 23.23
N ASP A 130 9.89 -27.34 22.84
CA ASP A 130 11.07 -28.19 22.69
C ASP A 130 11.85 -28.37 24.01
N ASP A 131 11.74 -27.42 24.95
CA ASP A 131 12.36 -27.53 26.27
C ASP A 131 11.60 -28.54 27.17
N PRO A 132 12.24 -29.65 27.59
CA PRO A 132 11.59 -30.74 28.35
C PRO A 132 11.26 -30.37 29.81
N ASP A 133 11.88 -29.32 30.35
CA ASP A 133 11.71 -28.83 31.73
C ASP A 133 10.64 -27.72 31.85
N SER A 134 10.04 -27.28 30.72
CA SER A 134 8.97 -26.26 30.75
C SER A 134 7.68 -26.92 31.21
N ASP A 135 7.45 -26.88 32.52
CA ASP A 135 6.29 -27.43 33.24
C ASP A 135 4.98 -26.68 32.96
N THR A 136 4.82 -26.14 31.74
CA THR A 136 3.63 -25.41 31.33
C THR A 136 2.98 -26.13 30.18
N GLN A 137 2.06 -27.02 30.55
CA GLN A 137 0.86 -27.36 29.77
C GLN A 137 0.02 -26.08 29.55
N LEU A 138 0.60 -25.04 28.94
CA LEU A 138 -0.12 -23.85 28.53
C LEU A 138 -1.08 -24.30 27.44
N THR A 139 -2.34 -24.40 27.85
CA THR A 139 -3.54 -24.55 27.05
C THR A 139 -3.27 -24.14 25.61
N ALA A 140 -3.26 -25.12 24.70
CA ALA A 140 -3.04 -24.94 23.28
C ALA A 140 -3.96 -23.82 22.76
N THR A 141 -3.42 -22.61 22.68
CA THR A 141 -4.19 -21.43 22.29
C THR A 141 -4.20 -21.46 20.77
N HIS A 142 -5.30 -21.94 20.21
CA HIS A 142 -5.44 -22.04 18.76
C HIS A 142 -5.48 -20.63 18.17
N TYR A 143 -4.43 -20.24 17.47
CA TYR A 143 -4.44 -18.98 16.72
C TYR A 143 -5.36 -19.10 15.52
N PRO A 144 -6.13 -18.05 15.18
CA PRO A 144 -6.90 -18.05 13.95
C PRO A 144 -5.94 -18.17 12.76
N LYS A 145 -6.09 -19.24 11.96
CA LYS A 145 -5.28 -19.50 10.77
C LYS A 145 -5.50 -18.39 9.74
N SER A 146 -4.46 -18.05 8.98
CA SER A 146 -4.58 -17.16 7.81
C SER A 146 -5.62 -17.72 6.82
N PRO A 147 -6.53 -16.91 6.26
CA PRO A 147 -7.59 -17.35 5.34
C PRO A 147 -7.06 -18.14 4.13
N ILE A 148 -5.85 -17.81 3.67
CA ILE A 148 -5.19 -18.46 2.52
C ILE A 148 -4.87 -19.94 2.83
N ARG A 149 -4.54 -20.25 4.08
CA ARG A 149 -4.20 -21.61 4.54
C ARG A 149 -5.41 -22.40 5.02
N ALA A 150 -6.56 -21.75 5.26
CA ALA A 150 -7.79 -22.41 5.69
C ALA A 150 -8.50 -23.19 4.56
N VAL A 151 -8.16 -22.94 3.29
CA VAL A 151 -8.82 -23.56 2.11
C VAL A 151 -8.45 -25.04 1.92
N GLY A 152 -7.50 -25.59 2.69
CA GLY A 152 -6.92 -26.91 2.47
C GLY A 152 -7.35 -28.07 3.39
N GLU A 153 -8.16 -27.87 4.43
CA GLU A 153 -8.39 -28.91 5.45
C GLU A 153 -9.87 -29.12 5.81
N TYR A 154 -10.30 -30.39 5.79
CA TYR A 154 -11.61 -30.87 6.27
C TYR A 154 -11.61 -30.99 7.81
N PRO A 155 -12.74 -30.73 8.49
CA PRO A 155 -12.82 -30.91 9.94
C PRO A 155 -13.11 -32.38 10.29
N GLU A 156 -12.15 -33.06 10.92
CA GLU A 156 -12.39 -34.38 11.54
C GLU A 156 -12.75 -34.26 13.03
N ALA A 157 -13.74 -35.07 13.42
CA ALA A 157 -14.46 -35.06 14.68
C ALA A 157 -13.69 -35.77 15.83
N LYS A 158 -14.02 -35.37 17.06
CA LYS A 158 -13.49 -35.81 18.36
C LYS A 158 -13.66 -37.32 18.63
N VAL A 159 -12.64 -37.99 19.20
CA VAL A 159 -12.79 -39.16 20.09
C VAL A 159 -11.62 -39.21 21.11
N SER A 160 -12.00 -39.33 22.37
CA SER A 160 -11.26 -39.24 23.64
C SER A 160 -10.19 -40.31 23.91
N ASP A 161 -9.01 -39.87 24.38
CA ASP A 161 -8.05 -40.56 25.26
C ASP A 161 -7.03 -39.50 25.76
N ASP A 162 -7.26 -38.90 26.94
CA ASP A 162 -6.73 -37.59 27.34
C ASP A 162 -5.18 -37.43 27.29
N GLU A 163 -4.38 -38.45 27.60
CA GLU A 163 -2.91 -38.35 27.52
C GLU A 163 -2.37 -38.54 26.09
N GLN A 164 -3.03 -39.39 25.30
CA GLN A 164 -2.66 -39.67 23.92
C GLN A 164 -3.09 -38.51 23.02
N GLU A 165 -4.29 -37.96 23.25
CA GLU A 165 -4.82 -36.74 22.63
C GLU A 165 -3.99 -35.50 22.99
N CYS A 166 -3.51 -35.37 24.24
CA CYS A 166 -2.63 -34.28 24.62
C CYS A 166 -1.28 -34.35 23.88
N LYS A 167 -0.65 -35.52 23.81
CA LYS A 167 0.60 -35.71 23.03
C LYS A 167 0.38 -35.49 21.53
N GLN A 168 -0.73 -35.98 20.99
CA GLN A 168 -1.09 -35.79 19.58
C GLN A 168 -1.38 -34.32 19.27
N SER A 169 -2.11 -33.60 20.13
CA SER A 169 -2.41 -32.18 19.96
C SER A 169 -1.17 -31.30 20.09
N VAL A 170 -0.26 -31.59 21.02
CA VAL A 170 1.04 -30.90 21.11
C VAL A 170 1.90 -31.19 19.87
N SER A 171 1.93 -32.43 19.37
CA SER A 171 2.65 -32.76 18.14
C SER A 171 2.09 -32.03 16.91
N LYS A 172 0.76 -31.89 16.84
CA LYS A 172 0.06 -31.15 15.80
C LYS A 172 0.34 -29.65 15.91
N LEU A 173 0.34 -29.10 17.12
CA LEU A 173 0.68 -27.70 17.37
C LEU A 173 2.14 -27.41 16.96
N ARG A 174 3.08 -28.31 17.26
CA ARG A 174 4.47 -28.21 16.80
C ARG A 174 4.57 -28.20 15.28
N SER A 175 3.88 -29.12 14.59
CA SER A 175 3.90 -29.16 13.12
C SER A 175 3.27 -27.91 12.51
N ASP A 176 2.17 -27.41 13.08
CA ASP A 176 1.48 -26.22 12.61
C ASP A 176 2.37 -24.98 12.75
N LEU A 177 3.04 -24.84 13.89
CA LEU A 177 3.93 -23.71 14.18
C LEU A 177 5.21 -23.73 13.35
N ALA A 178 5.80 -24.90 13.14
CA ALA A 178 6.93 -25.07 12.22
C ALA A 178 6.53 -24.75 10.77
N THR A 179 5.32 -25.12 10.36
CA THR A 179 4.75 -24.78 9.04
C THR A 179 4.44 -23.27 8.94
N GLU A 180 4.15 -22.61 10.06
CA GLU A 180 3.93 -21.17 10.08
C GLU A 180 5.21 -20.35 9.93
N LEU A 181 6.29 -20.79 10.61
CA LEU A 181 7.62 -20.17 10.53
C LEU A 181 8.31 -20.38 9.19
N THR A 182 7.84 -21.35 8.41
CA THR A 182 8.33 -21.66 7.07
C THR A 182 7.43 -20.98 6.01
N SER A 183 8.07 -20.36 5.02
CA SER A 183 7.35 -19.83 3.86
C SER A 183 6.59 -20.95 3.13
N PRO A 184 5.41 -20.66 2.52
CA PRO A 184 4.67 -21.66 1.73
C PRO A 184 5.47 -22.28 0.58
N LEU A 185 6.47 -21.55 0.06
CA LEU A 185 7.37 -21.99 -1.00
C LEU A 185 8.63 -22.72 -0.47
N GLY A 186 8.81 -22.74 0.85
CA GLY A 186 9.81 -23.53 1.56
C GLY A 186 11.26 -23.03 1.49
N ARG A 187 11.53 -21.85 0.88
CA ARG A 187 12.92 -21.38 0.72
C ARG A 187 13.41 -20.53 1.88
N VAL A 188 12.51 -19.77 2.49
CA VAL A 188 12.84 -18.85 3.60
C VAL A 188 12.11 -19.28 4.86
N THR A 189 12.82 -19.30 5.97
CA THR A 189 12.29 -19.54 7.30
C THR A 189 12.59 -18.35 8.21
N TYR A 190 11.69 -18.05 9.14
CA TYR A 190 12.01 -17.12 10.22
C TYR A 190 13.08 -17.76 11.12
N PRO A 191 14.15 -17.05 11.54
CA PRO A 191 14.42 -15.60 11.45
C PRO A 191 15.31 -15.18 10.25
N GLN A 192 15.59 -16.06 9.29
CA GLN A 192 16.52 -15.78 8.18
C GLN A 192 16.03 -14.66 7.24
N ASN A 193 14.74 -14.32 7.30
CA ASN A 193 14.13 -13.25 6.53
C ASN A 193 14.51 -11.83 7.03
N LEU A 194 15.06 -11.69 8.23
CA LEU A 194 15.43 -10.39 8.84
C LEU A 194 16.71 -9.81 8.22
N THR A 195 16.69 -9.55 6.92
CA THR A 195 17.79 -8.96 6.16
C THR A 195 17.33 -7.69 5.45
N TRP A 196 18.29 -6.77 5.24
CA TRP A 196 18.03 -5.55 4.46
C TRP A 196 17.59 -5.86 3.03
N GLN A 197 18.07 -6.94 2.44
CA GLN A 197 17.69 -7.37 1.09
C GLN A 197 16.21 -7.72 1.01
N ASN A 198 15.70 -8.52 1.94
CA ASN A 198 14.27 -8.89 2.01
C ASN A 198 13.41 -7.64 2.27
N TYR A 199 13.86 -6.75 3.18
CA TYR A 199 13.13 -5.53 3.48
C TYR A 199 13.02 -4.57 2.29
N ILE A 200 14.13 -4.32 1.58
CA ILE A 200 14.15 -3.45 0.38
C ILE A 200 13.30 -4.06 -0.74
N ASP A 201 13.38 -5.37 -0.93
CA ASP A 201 12.56 -6.09 -1.91
C ASP A 201 11.06 -5.96 -1.59
N PHE A 202 10.66 -6.07 -0.31
CA PHE A 202 9.29 -5.78 0.11
C PHE A 202 8.86 -4.33 -0.12
N LEU A 203 9.75 -3.36 0.13
CA LEU A 203 9.44 -1.94 -0.12
C LEU A 203 9.11 -1.70 -1.60
N LEU A 204 9.85 -2.33 -2.51
CA LEU A 204 9.67 -2.18 -3.97
C LEU A 204 8.49 -3.00 -4.52
N CYS A 205 8.13 -4.11 -3.89
CA CYS A 205 7.00 -4.93 -4.32
C CYS A 205 5.67 -4.15 -4.23
N PRO A 206 4.78 -4.23 -5.24
CA PRO A 206 3.51 -3.51 -5.27
C PRO A 206 2.43 -4.17 -4.40
N THR A 207 2.75 -4.44 -3.13
CA THR A 207 1.84 -5.01 -2.12
C THR A 207 2.02 -4.29 -0.78
N LEU A 208 0.94 -4.20 -0.02
CA LEU A 208 0.93 -3.61 1.32
C LEU A 208 1.13 -4.66 2.42
N CYS A 209 0.84 -5.93 2.12
CA CYS A 209 0.93 -7.03 3.07
C CYS A 209 2.29 -7.73 2.95
N TYR A 210 3.05 -7.73 4.05
CA TYR A 210 4.32 -8.43 4.13
C TYR A 210 4.12 -9.95 4.23
N GLU A 211 4.88 -10.70 3.43
CA GLU A 211 4.98 -12.16 3.51
C GLU A 211 6.45 -12.58 3.48
N LEU A 212 6.77 -13.77 4.02
CA LEU A 212 8.14 -14.30 4.03
C LEU A 212 8.75 -14.43 2.63
N GLU A 213 7.95 -14.90 1.68
CA GLU A 213 8.35 -15.09 0.28
C GLU A 213 7.16 -14.85 -0.65
N TYR A 214 7.39 -14.09 -1.71
CA TYR A 214 6.39 -13.82 -2.74
C TYR A 214 6.59 -14.68 -3.98
N PRO A 215 5.52 -15.10 -4.67
CA PRO A 215 5.64 -15.81 -5.93
C PRO A 215 6.29 -14.91 -6.99
N ARG A 216 7.30 -15.44 -7.70
CA ARG A 216 8.10 -14.69 -8.69
C ARG A 216 7.93 -15.18 -10.12
N THR A 217 8.00 -14.27 -11.08
CA THR A 217 8.13 -14.59 -12.50
C THR A 217 9.58 -14.94 -12.86
N LYS A 218 9.76 -15.81 -13.86
CA LYS A 218 11.10 -16.28 -14.28
C LYS A 218 11.98 -15.16 -14.83
N GLU A 219 11.39 -14.27 -15.62
CA GLU A 219 12.09 -13.21 -16.36
C GLU A 219 11.30 -11.90 -16.30
N THR A 220 12.03 -10.78 -16.42
CA THR A 220 11.48 -9.43 -16.55
C THR A 220 11.29 -9.09 -18.02
N LYS A 221 10.05 -8.86 -18.45
CA LYS A 221 9.72 -8.48 -19.83
C LYS A 221 9.69 -6.96 -19.97
N TRP A 222 10.85 -6.36 -20.27
CA TRP A 222 11.01 -4.90 -20.41
C TRP A 222 10.07 -4.25 -21.43
N THR A 223 9.69 -4.96 -22.50
CA THR A 223 8.68 -4.46 -23.45
C THR A 223 7.35 -4.16 -22.78
N ARG A 224 6.93 -4.99 -21.80
CA ARG A 224 5.69 -4.74 -21.04
C ARG A 224 5.83 -3.54 -20.12
N VAL A 225 7.00 -3.35 -19.51
CA VAL A 225 7.29 -2.19 -18.66
C VAL A 225 7.23 -0.91 -19.50
N LEU A 226 7.86 -0.90 -20.68
CA LEU A 226 7.86 0.26 -21.57
C LEU A 226 6.45 0.58 -22.06
N VAL A 227 5.69 -0.41 -22.51
CA VAL A 227 4.30 -0.22 -22.96
C VAL A 227 3.43 0.35 -21.82
N LYS A 228 3.56 -0.18 -20.60
CA LYS A 228 2.85 0.37 -19.44
C LYS A 228 3.31 1.79 -19.11
N GLY A 229 4.62 2.06 -19.15
CA GLY A 229 5.16 3.40 -18.95
C GLY A 229 4.60 4.40 -19.96
N LEU A 230 4.56 4.05 -21.24
CA LEU A 230 3.96 4.87 -22.29
C LEU A 230 2.45 5.07 -22.06
N ALA A 231 1.74 4.04 -21.61
CA ALA A 231 0.33 4.14 -21.26
C ALA A 231 0.09 5.11 -20.08
N VAL A 232 0.95 5.10 -19.04
CA VAL A 232 0.89 6.08 -17.94
C VAL A 232 1.01 7.50 -18.48
N PHE A 233 2.02 7.78 -19.33
CA PHE A 233 2.17 9.12 -19.93
C PHE A 233 0.94 9.50 -20.77
N GLY A 234 0.40 8.57 -21.55
CA GLY A 234 -0.81 8.80 -22.34
C GLY A 234 -2.04 9.10 -21.48
N CYS A 235 -2.25 8.36 -20.39
CA CYS A 235 -3.36 8.59 -19.47
C CYS A 235 -3.21 9.89 -18.68
N ILE A 236 -2.01 10.25 -18.22
CA ILE A 236 -1.75 11.55 -17.57
C ILE A 236 -2.03 12.68 -18.55
N PHE A 237 -1.61 12.55 -19.80
CA PHE A 237 -1.92 13.53 -20.84
C PHE A 237 -3.44 13.68 -21.06
N LEU A 238 -4.17 12.57 -21.18
CA LEU A 238 -5.64 12.60 -21.30
C LEU A 238 -6.33 13.18 -20.05
N LEU A 239 -5.82 12.90 -18.86
CA LEU A 239 -6.28 13.51 -17.61
C LEU A 239 -6.12 15.03 -17.64
N THR A 240 -4.95 15.53 -18.04
CA THR A 240 -4.70 16.97 -18.13
C THR A 240 -5.60 17.64 -19.16
N LEU A 241 -5.76 17.04 -20.35
CA LEU A 241 -6.66 17.57 -21.37
C LEU A 241 -8.12 17.56 -20.93
N THR A 242 -8.56 16.50 -20.25
CA THR A 242 -9.94 16.40 -19.77
C THR A 242 -10.21 17.47 -18.71
N SER A 243 -9.24 17.71 -17.82
CA SER A 243 -9.33 18.76 -16.81
C SER A 243 -9.38 20.16 -17.44
N GLU A 244 -8.48 20.46 -18.37
CA GLU A 244 -8.40 21.77 -19.02
C GLU A 244 -9.62 22.10 -19.88
N GLU A 245 -10.11 21.15 -20.66
CA GLU A 245 -11.18 21.41 -21.64
C GLU A 245 -12.59 21.31 -21.04
N PHE A 246 -12.79 20.47 -20.02
CA PHE A 246 -14.13 20.19 -19.49
C PHE A 246 -14.33 20.59 -18.03
N ILE A 247 -13.31 20.52 -17.17
CA ILE A 247 -13.47 20.78 -15.73
C ILE A 247 -13.25 22.26 -15.42
N VAL A 248 -12.09 22.79 -15.80
CA VAL A 248 -11.67 24.16 -15.51
C VAL A 248 -12.64 25.22 -16.05
N PRO A 249 -13.14 25.19 -17.30
CA PRO A 249 -14.03 26.23 -17.81
C PRO A 249 -15.38 26.26 -17.08
N VAL A 250 -15.94 25.09 -16.76
CA VAL A 250 -17.19 24.97 -15.99
C VAL A 250 -17.00 25.55 -14.59
N LEU A 251 -15.90 25.22 -13.92
CA LEU A 251 -15.59 25.77 -12.59
C LEU A 251 -15.40 27.29 -12.62
N ASN A 252 -14.71 27.83 -13.63
CA ASN A 252 -14.48 29.27 -13.74
C ASN A 252 -15.78 30.05 -14.02
N ASP A 253 -16.64 29.54 -14.91
CA ASP A 253 -17.93 30.16 -15.20
C ASP A 253 -18.84 30.14 -13.97
N SER A 254 -18.96 28.97 -13.31
CA SER A 254 -19.76 28.81 -12.11
C SER A 254 -19.24 29.66 -10.95
N ALA A 255 -17.92 29.77 -10.76
CA ALA A 255 -17.33 30.61 -9.72
C ALA A 255 -17.67 32.09 -9.92
N PHE A 256 -17.58 32.58 -11.17
CA PHE A 256 -17.98 33.94 -11.51
C PHE A 256 -19.47 34.18 -11.23
N ARG A 257 -20.35 33.28 -11.67
CA ARG A 257 -21.81 33.37 -11.44
C ARG A 257 -22.15 33.32 -9.95
N LEU A 258 -21.45 32.49 -9.17
CA LEU A 258 -21.71 32.33 -7.73
C LEU A 258 -21.36 33.60 -6.92
N HIS A 259 -20.34 34.36 -7.35
CA HIS A 259 -19.97 35.61 -6.71
C HIS A 259 -20.92 36.78 -7.05
N GLN A 260 -21.66 36.71 -8.16
CA GLN A 260 -22.57 37.78 -8.59
C GLN A 260 -23.97 37.70 -7.99
N VAL A 261 -24.34 36.53 -7.45
CA VAL A 261 -25.68 36.25 -6.96
C VAL A 261 -25.70 36.31 -5.43
N ASP A 262 -26.64 37.06 -4.86
CA ASP A 262 -26.82 37.14 -3.40
C ASP A 262 -27.81 36.10 -2.85
N SER A 263 -28.79 35.69 -3.66
CA SER A 263 -29.86 34.76 -3.26
C SER A 263 -29.35 33.34 -3.05
N GLN A 264 -29.68 32.75 -1.89
CA GLN A 264 -29.22 31.40 -1.52
C GLN A 264 -29.86 30.29 -2.38
N SER A 265 -31.10 30.48 -2.84
CA SER A 265 -31.77 29.50 -3.71
C SER A 265 -31.08 29.43 -5.09
N GLU A 266 -30.68 30.57 -5.63
CA GLU A 266 -29.98 30.66 -6.92
C GLU A 266 -28.56 30.10 -6.82
N LYS A 267 -27.86 30.32 -5.70
CA LYS A 267 -26.57 29.65 -5.42
C LYS A 267 -26.70 28.13 -5.43
N GLY A 268 -27.76 27.61 -4.81
CA GLY A 268 -28.06 26.18 -4.80
C GLY A 268 -28.31 25.62 -6.21
N LEU A 269 -29.05 26.36 -7.05
CA LEU A 269 -29.31 25.97 -8.44
C LEU A 269 -28.03 25.96 -9.28
N ILE A 270 -27.19 26.99 -9.16
CA ILE A 270 -25.89 27.05 -9.86
C ILE A 270 -24.99 25.89 -9.44
N LEU A 271 -24.94 25.57 -8.14
CA LEU A 271 -24.17 24.44 -7.64
C LEU A 271 -24.68 23.11 -8.21
N ALA A 272 -26.00 22.89 -8.22
CA ALA A 272 -26.61 21.68 -8.77
C ALA A 272 -26.33 21.53 -10.28
N GLU A 273 -26.45 22.63 -11.05
CA GLU A 273 -26.10 22.68 -12.47
C GLU A 273 -24.63 22.30 -12.69
N THR A 274 -23.73 22.92 -11.91
CA THR A 274 -22.28 22.69 -11.96
C THR A 274 -21.93 21.23 -11.67
N ILE A 275 -22.51 20.65 -10.61
CA ILE A 275 -22.30 19.24 -10.25
C ILE A 275 -22.76 18.33 -11.39
N SER A 276 -23.93 18.62 -11.98
CA SER A 276 -24.46 17.81 -13.09
C SER A 276 -23.55 17.85 -14.33
N MET A 277 -23.02 19.03 -14.69
CA MET A 277 -22.10 19.19 -15.81
C MET A 277 -20.73 18.52 -15.56
N LEU A 278 -20.27 18.51 -14.30
CA LEU A 278 -18.98 17.94 -13.93
C LEU A 278 -19.02 16.41 -13.72
N LEU A 279 -20.20 15.80 -13.59
CA LEU A 279 -20.35 14.37 -13.32
C LEU A 279 -19.64 13.49 -14.35
N PHE A 280 -19.84 13.75 -15.64
CA PHE A 280 -19.22 12.97 -16.71
C PHE A 280 -17.69 13.17 -16.80
N PRO A 281 -17.16 14.40 -16.82
CA PRO A 281 -15.71 14.63 -16.76
C PRO A 281 -15.03 13.99 -15.54
N PHE A 282 -15.66 14.05 -14.35
CA PHE A 282 -15.12 13.40 -13.16
C PHE A 282 -15.17 11.88 -13.25
N MET A 283 -16.22 11.29 -13.82
CA MET A 283 -16.28 9.84 -14.06
C MET A 283 -15.12 9.37 -14.96
N VAL A 284 -14.85 10.08 -16.07
CA VAL A 284 -13.73 9.77 -16.96
C VAL A 284 -12.39 9.93 -16.23
N THR A 285 -12.23 11.02 -15.47
CA THR A 285 -11.02 11.29 -14.68
C THR A 285 -10.78 10.18 -13.65
N PHE A 286 -11.83 9.75 -12.94
CA PHE A 286 -11.77 8.65 -11.97
C PHE A 286 -11.31 7.34 -12.62
N LEU A 287 -11.91 6.95 -13.74
CA LEU A 287 -11.53 5.73 -14.47
C LEU A 287 -10.09 5.79 -14.99
N LEU A 288 -9.65 6.95 -15.48
CA LEU A 288 -8.27 7.15 -15.93
C LEU A 288 -7.27 7.06 -14.77
N VAL A 289 -7.56 7.68 -13.62
CA VAL A 289 -6.72 7.58 -12.42
C VAL A 289 -6.65 6.13 -11.93
N PHE A 290 -7.79 5.42 -11.92
CA PHE A 290 -7.83 4.00 -11.59
C PHE A 290 -6.90 3.17 -12.50
N LEU A 291 -6.99 3.36 -13.83
CA LEU A 291 -6.12 2.67 -14.79
C LEU A 291 -4.64 3.01 -14.60
N VAL A 292 -4.32 4.29 -14.40
CA VAL A 292 -2.94 4.73 -14.17
C VAL A 292 -2.33 4.02 -12.96
N ILE A 293 -3.03 4.02 -11.83
CA ILE A 293 -2.50 3.44 -10.59
C ILE A 293 -2.48 1.92 -10.68
N PHE A 294 -3.64 1.29 -10.83
CA PHE A 294 -3.80 -0.15 -10.59
C PHE A 294 -3.33 -1.02 -11.75
N GLU A 295 -3.58 -0.62 -13.00
CA GLU A 295 -3.22 -1.42 -14.17
C GLU A 295 -1.80 -1.13 -14.65
N TYR A 296 -1.44 0.16 -14.75
CA TYR A 296 -0.17 0.55 -15.37
C TYR A 296 0.98 0.72 -14.37
N VAL A 297 0.84 1.53 -13.32
CA VAL A 297 1.91 1.77 -12.35
C VAL A 297 2.20 0.50 -11.55
N LEU A 298 1.22 -0.07 -10.83
CA LEU A 298 1.43 -1.30 -10.06
C LEU A 298 1.86 -2.46 -10.98
N GLY A 299 1.26 -2.57 -12.17
CA GLY A 299 1.63 -3.57 -13.15
C GLY A 299 3.05 -3.41 -13.73
N ALA A 300 3.60 -2.20 -13.77
CA ALA A 300 5.00 -1.95 -14.15
C ALA A 300 5.95 -2.30 -13.00
N PHE A 301 5.65 -1.87 -11.77
CA PHE A 301 6.40 -2.24 -10.57
C PHE A 301 6.43 -3.76 -10.37
N ALA A 302 5.32 -4.46 -10.62
CA ALA A 302 5.25 -5.91 -10.54
C ALA A 302 6.18 -6.61 -11.54
N GLU A 303 6.30 -6.07 -12.75
CA GLU A 303 7.19 -6.64 -13.77
C GLU A 303 8.67 -6.37 -13.43
N ILE A 304 8.99 -5.16 -12.96
CA ILE A 304 10.34 -4.77 -12.51
C ILE A 304 10.80 -5.65 -11.35
N THR A 305 9.95 -5.83 -10.34
CA THR A 305 10.23 -6.66 -9.16
C THR A 305 10.03 -8.16 -9.39
N ARG A 306 9.58 -8.58 -10.58
CA ARG A 306 9.19 -9.97 -10.90
C ARG A 306 8.11 -10.53 -9.97
N PHE A 307 7.26 -9.68 -9.43
CA PHE A 307 6.11 -10.08 -8.63
C PHE A 307 5.05 -10.76 -9.51
N ALA A 308 4.71 -12.00 -9.18
CA ALA A 308 3.81 -12.83 -10.00
C ALA A 308 2.33 -12.63 -9.66
N ASP A 309 2.01 -12.27 -8.42
CA ASP A 309 0.64 -11.97 -8.04
C ASP A 309 0.26 -10.56 -8.55
N ARG A 310 -0.59 -10.50 -9.56
CA ARG A 310 -0.93 -9.24 -10.25
C ARG A 310 -2.41 -8.90 -10.14
N ARG A 311 -3.12 -9.54 -9.20
CA ARG A 311 -4.54 -9.29 -8.96
C ARG A 311 -4.72 -8.11 -8.00
N PHE A 312 -4.34 -6.91 -8.45
CA PHE A 312 -4.48 -5.69 -7.65
C PHE A 312 -5.94 -5.23 -7.48
N TYR A 313 -6.81 -5.65 -8.40
CA TYR A 313 -8.23 -5.36 -8.38
C TYR A 313 -8.99 -6.56 -8.96
N SER A 314 -10.27 -6.67 -8.60
CA SER A 314 -11.23 -7.61 -9.16
C SER A 314 -12.22 -6.86 -10.07
N ASP A 315 -13.11 -7.58 -10.75
CA ASP A 315 -14.12 -7.04 -11.68
C ASP A 315 -15.21 -6.23 -10.95
N TRP A 316 -14.82 -5.12 -10.33
CA TRP A 316 -15.66 -4.27 -9.47
C TRP A 316 -16.80 -3.61 -10.24
N TRP A 317 -16.70 -3.47 -11.56
CA TRP A 317 -17.79 -2.98 -12.41
C TRP A 317 -18.97 -3.96 -12.47
N ASN A 318 -18.79 -5.22 -12.06
CA ASN A 318 -19.84 -6.23 -11.93
C ASN A 318 -20.35 -6.39 -10.48
N SER A 319 -19.97 -5.49 -9.55
CA SER A 319 -20.43 -5.58 -8.16
C SER A 319 -21.95 -5.33 -8.07
N CYS A 320 -22.69 -6.32 -7.59
CA CYS A 320 -24.14 -6.19 -7.35
C CYS A 320 -24.46 -5.54 -5.99
N ASP A 321 -23.52 -5.61 -5.05
CA ASP A 321 -23.64 -5.09 -3.70
C ASP A 321 -22.48 -4.13 -3.40
N TRP A 322 -22.67 -3.28 -2.39
CA TRP A 322 -21.74 -2.21 -1.99
C TRP A 322 -20.56 -2.70 -1.14
#